data_AF-A0A7V9D1C4-F1
#
_entry.id   AF-A0A7V9D1C4-F1
#
_cell.length_a   1.000
_cell.length_b   1.000
_cell.length_c   1.000
_cell.angle_alpha   90.00
_cell.angle_beta   90.00
_cell.angle_gamma   90.00
#
_symmetry.space_group_name_H-M   'P 1'
#
loop_
_entity.id
_entity.type
_entity.pdbx_description
1 polymer ?
#
loop_
_entity_poly.entity_id
_entity_poly.type
_entity_poly.pdbx_seq_one_letter_code
_entity_poly.pdbx_strand_id
1 'polypeptide(L)'
;EPEGDERVAGIANAARELVEKRDRWLNPEGASEAELKKRTLTNLYNERPTWLALARERLDRAVLDAYDWPHDLSDEALLERLLALNVERAAAAA
;
A
#
# COMPACT_ATOMS: atom_id res chain seq x y z
N GLU A 1 -9.42 12.88 -14.52
CA GLU A 1 -8.61 13.03 -13.30
C GLU A 1 -7.73 14.26 -13.50
N PRO A 2 -7.63 15.21 -12.57
CA PRO A 2 -6.74 16.33 -12.76
C PRO A 2 -5.29 15.82 -12.66
N GLU A 3 -4.62 15.77 -13.82
CA GLU A 3 -3.20 15.48 -13.92
C GLU A 3 -2.42 16.49 -13.04
N GLY A 4 -1.76 16.01 -11.98
CA GLY A 4 -0.96 16.85 -11.08
C GLY A 4 -1.48 17.01 -9.65
N ASP A 5 -2.52 16.28 -9.21
CA ASP A 5 -2.90 16.26 -7.79
C ASP A 5 -1.73 15.70 -6.95
N GLU A 6 -1.20 16.51 -6.03
CA GLU A 6 -0.10 16.16 -5.13
C GLU A 6 -0.40 14.88 -4.32
N ARG A 7 -1.68 14.59 -4.07
CA ARG A 7 -2.12 13.36 -3.37
C ARG A 7 -1.90 12.11 -4.22
N VAL A 8 -2.18 12.20 -5.53
CA VAL A 8 -1.91 11.09 -6.48
C VAL A 8 -0.40 10.87 -6.61
N ALA A 9 0.40 11.95 -6.63
CA ALA A 9 1.85 11.86 -6.62
C ALA A 9 2.38 11.22 -5.32
N GLY A 10 1.78 11.52 -4.17
CA GLY A 10 2.10 10.92 -2.87
C GLY A 10 1.93 9.39 -2.87
N ILE A 11 0.78 8.91 -3.33
CA ILE A 11 0.50 7.47 -3.47
C ILE A 11 1.49 6.82 -4.43
N ALA A 12 1.71 7.42 -5.60
CA ALA A 12 2.62 6.86 -6.60
C ALA A 12 4.06 6.74 -6.09
N ASN A 13 4.54 7.72 -5.33
CA ASN A 13 5.87 7.69 -4.71
C ASN A 13 5.97 6.59 -3.64
N ALA A 14 4.99 6.49 -2.74
CA ALA A 14 4.97 5.46 -1.70
C ALA A 14 4.89 4.03 -2.30
N ALA A 15 4.10 3.86 -3.36
CA ALA A 15 3.99 2.60 -4.07
C ALA A 15 5.31 2.20 -4.75
N ARG A 16 5.97 3.15 -5.44
CA ARG A 16 7.29 2.90 -6.06
C ARG A 16 8.33 2.48 -5.03
N GLU A 17 8.40 3.16 -3.89
CA GLU A 17 9.33 2.80 -2.81
C GLU A 17 9.07 1.40 -2.25
N LEU A 18 7.80 1.02 -2.04
CA LEU A 18 7.44 -0.32 -1.59
C LEU A 18 7.86 -1.39 -2.59
N VAL A 19 7.65 -1.15 -3.89
CA VAL A 19 8.07 -2.07 -4.95
C VAL A 19 9.58 -2.22 -4.98
N GLU A 20 10.35 -1.12 -4.98
CA GLU A 20 11.80 -1.18 -4.98
C GLU A 20 12.36 -1.95 -3.77
N LYS A 21 11.81 -1.74 -2.58
CA LYS A 21 12.24 -2.47 -1.37
C LYS A 21 11.93 -3.97 -1.47
N ARG A 22 10.75 -4.32 -2.00
CA ARG A 22 10.38 -5.73 -2.26
C ARG A 22 11.31 -6.36 -3.28
N ASP A 23 11.62 -5.68 -4.37
CA ASP A 23 12.48 -6.21 -5.43
C ASP A 23 13.91 -6.44 -4.94
N ARG A 24 14.46 -5.51 -4.16
CA ARG A 24 15.78 -5.68 -3.50
C ARG A 24 15.79 -6.83 -2.50
N TRP A 25 14.69 -7.05 -1.78
CA TRP A 25 14.57 -8.17 -0.85
C TRP A 25 14.42 -9.51 -1.58
N LEU A 26 13.67 -9.55 -2.69
CA LEU A 26 13.48 -10.75 -3.50
C LEU A 26 14.78 -11.16 -4.21
N ASN A 27 15.54 -10.17 -4.69
CA ASN A 27 16.71 -10.37 -5.53
C ASN A 27 17.97 -9.69 -4.94
N PRO A 28 18.45 -10.11 -3.76
CA PRO A 28 19.68 -9.55 -3.20
C PRO A 28 20.90 -10.00 -4.02
N GLU A 29 21.86 -9.09 -4.19
CA GLU A 29 23.10 -9.37 -4.89
C GLU A 29 23.88 -10.51 -4.21
N GLY A 30 24.33 -11.48 -4.99
CA GLY A 30 25.13 -12.61 -4.50
C GLY A 30 24.35 -13.73 -3.80
N ALA A 31 23.01 -13.70 -3.78
CA ALA A 31 22.24 -14.81 -3.23
C ALA A 31 22.37 -16.09 -4.05
N SER A 32 22.47 -17.21 -3.35
CA SER A 32 22.42 -18.54 -3.94
C SER A 32 21.01 -18.91 -4.39
N GLU A 33 20.89 -19.87 -5.31
CA GLU A 33 19.60 -20.40 -5.75
C GLU A 33 18.75 -20.95 -4.58
N ALA A 34 19.41 -21.55 -3.58
CA ALA A 34 18.77 -22.07 -2.38
C ALA A 34 18.15 -20.95 -1.51
N GLU A 35 18.78 -19.78 -1.43
CA GLU A 35 18.25 -18.61 -0.74
C GLU A 35 17.12 -17.96 -1.53
N LEU A 36 17.27 -17.81 -2.85
CA LEU A 36 16.24 -17.26 -3.72
C LEU A 36 14.94 -18.09 -3.68
N LYS A 37 15.03 -19.42 -3.59
CA LYS A 37 13.85 -20.29 -3.41
C LYS A 37 13.05 -20.00 -2.14
N LYS A 38 13.69 -19.47 -1.09
CA LYS A 38 13.03 -19.08 0.16
C LYS A 38 12.49 -17.65 0.11
N ARG A 39 12.99 -16.80 -0.77
CA ARG A 39 12.60 -15.39 -0.89
C ARG A 39 11.39 -15.24 -1.81
N THR A 40 10.22 -15.65 -1.29
CA THR A 40 8.93 -15.44 -1.96
C THR A 40 8.18 -14.28 -1.33
N LEU A 41 7.27 -13.65 -2.08
CA LEU A 41 6.39 -12.62 -1.51
C LEU A 41 5.56 -13.17 -0.34
N THR A 42 5.07 -14.40 -0.43
CA THR A 42 4.36 -15.05 0.66
C THR A 42 5.20 -15.10 1.93
N ASN A 43 6.47 -15.52 1.84
CA ASN A 43 7.37 -15.55 3.00
C ASN A 43 7.66 -14.16 3.54
N LEU A 44 7.90 -13.17 2.67
CA LEU A 44 8.09 -11.78 3.08
C LEU A 44 6.91 -11.23 3.87
N TYR A 45 5.68 -11.47 3.39
CA TYR A 45 4.47 -10.98 4.05
C TYR A 45 4.14 -11.77 5.33
N ASN A 46 4.53 -13.04 5.43
CA ASN A 46 4.42 -13.83 6.65
C ASN A 46 5.42 -13.39 7.73
N GLU A 47 6.68 -13.14 7.35
CA GLU A 47 7.73 -12.65 8.26
C GLU A 47 7.49 -11.20 8.69
N ARG A 48 6.82 -10.42 7.84
CA ARG A 48 6.42 -9.01 8.06
C ARG A 48 7.53 -8.18 8.75
N PRO A 49 8.71 -8.05 8.14
CA PRO A 49 9.81 -7.28 8.71
C PRO A 49 9.42 -5.81 8.92
N THR A 50 10.02 -5.14 9.91
CA THR A 50 9.68 -3.76 10.30
C THR A 50 9.69 -2.78 9.12
N TRP A 51 10.64 -2.92 8.19
CA TRP A 51 10.69 -2.05 7.00
C TRP A 51 9.46 -2.20 6.09
N LEU A 52 8.88 -3.42 6.00
CA LEU A 52 7.69 -3.69 5.20
C LEU A 52 6.47 -3.07 5.87
N ALA A 53 6.35 -3.22 7.19
CA ALA A 53 5.26 -2.61 7.96
C ALA A 53 5.26 -1.08 7.82
N LEU A 54 6.42 -0.44 7.97
CA LEU A 54 6.55 1.01 7.81
C LEU A 54 6.27 1.49 6.38
N ALA A 55 6.76 0.77 5.37
CA ALA A 55 6.50 1.11 3.97
C ALA A 55 5.00 0.98 3.62
N ARG A 56 4.33 -0.04 4.18
CA ARG A 56 2.88 -0.21 4.05
C ARG A 56 2.10 0.90 4.75
N GLU A 57 2.45 1.22 5.99
CA GLU A 57 1.83 2.31 6.75
C GLU A 57 1.94 3.65 6.02
N ARG A 58 3.10 3.94 5.41
CA ARG A 58 3.29 5.14 4.61
C ARG A 58 2.39 5.17 3.37
N LEU A 59 2.23 4.04 2.69
CA LEU A 59 1.30 3.93 1.56
C LEU A 59 -0.15 4.12 2.01
N ASP A 60 -0.54 3.49 3.12
CA ASP A 60 -1.90 3.58 3.66
C ASP A 60 -2.23 5.03 4.07
N ARG A 61 -1.29 5.75 4.71
CA ARG A 61 -1.45 7.19 5.00
C ARG A 61 -1.63 8.04 3.75
N ALA A 62 -0.82 7.83 2.71
CA ALA A 62 -0.96 8.56 1.46
C ALA A 62 -2.31 8.30 0.77
N VAL A 63 -2.86 7.09 0.91
CA VAL A 63 -4.21 6.78 0.44
C VAL A 63 -5.26 7.51 1.27
N LEU A 64 -5.15 7.51 2.60
CA LEU A 64 -6.07 8.23 3.48
C LEU A 64 -6.06 9.74 3.21
N ASP A 65 -4.88 10.34 2.96
CA ASP A 65 -4.75 11.73 2.54
C ASP A 65 -5.49 12.03 1.22
N ALA A 66 -5.48 11.09 0.27
CA ALA A 66 -6.22 11.23 -0.99
C ALA A 66 -7.74 11.20 -0.80
N TYR A 67 -8.22 10.48 0.22
CA TYR A 67 -9.63 10.49 0.64
C TYR A 67 -9.99 11.62 1.61
N ASP A 68 -9.00 12.42 2.05
CA ASP A 68 -9.14 13.41 3.12
C ASP A 68 -9.63 12.78 4.45
N TRP A 69 -9.14 11.57 4.75
CA TRP A 69 -9.52 10.78 5.92
C TRP A 69 -8.42 10.78 6.98
N PRO A 70 -8.79 10.71 8.29
CA PRO A 70 -7.81 10.69 9.36
C PRO A 70 -7.01 9.37 9.37
N HIS A 71 -5.78 9.42 9.89
CA HIS A 71 -4.85 8.28 9.85
C HIS A 71 -5.03 7.26 10.96
N ASP A 72 -5.85 7.58 11.97
CA ASP A 72 -6.12 6.77 13.17
C ASP A 72 -7.46 6.02 13.09
N LEU A 73 -7.99 5.81 11.89
CA LEU A 73 -9.20 5.01 11.68
C LEU A 73 -8.97 3.55 12.07
N SER A 74 -9.93 2.98 12.80
CA SER A 74 -10.02 1.52 12.93
C SER A 74 -10.43 0.89 11.60
N ASP A 75 -10.17 -0.40 11.45
CA ASP A 75 -10.57 -1.16 10.26
C ASP A 75 -12.10 -1.07 10.04
N GLU A 76 -12.90 -1.12 11.10
CA GLU A 76 -14.36 -0.99 11.01
C GLU A 76 -14.77 0.40 10.51
N ALA A 77 -14.19 1.47 11.07
CA ALA A 77 -14.48 2.83 10.65
C ALA A 77 -14.05 3.08 9.19
N LEU A 78 -12.95 2.47 8.75
CA LEU A 78 -12.52 2.50 7.36
C LEU A 78 -13.52 1.79 6.44
N LEU A 79 -13.99 0.59 6.83
CA LEU A 79 -14.97 -0.19 6.06
C LEU A 79 -16.32 0.53 5.96
N GLU A 80 -16.81 1.15 7.04
CA GLU A 80 -18.04 1.93 7.04
C GLU A 80 -18.00 3.09 6.06
N ARG A 81 -16.89 3.86 6.05
CA ARG A 81 -16.69 4.98 5.13
C ARG A 81 -16.63 4.53 3.68
N LEU A 82 -15.90 3.44 3.41
CA LEU A 82 -15.82 2.86 2.06
C LEU A 82 -17.18 2.36 1.58
N LEU A 83 -17.97 1.74 2.45
CA LEU A 83 -19.32 1.27 2.12
C LEU A 83 -20.24 2.45 1.77
N ALA A 84 -20.25 3.50 2.59
CA ALA A 84 -21.06 4.70 2.33
C ALA A 84 -20.70 5.33 0.97
N LEU A 85 -19.40 5.52 0.71
CA LEU A 85 -18.92 6.07 -0.57
C LEU A 85 -19.32 5.20 -1.78
N ASN A 86 -19.28 3.88 -1.62
CA ASN A 86 -19.69 2.96 -2.68
C ASN A 86 -21.19 3.02 -2.94
N VAL A 87 -22.03 3.17 -1.91
CA VAL A 87 -23.49 3.36 -2.06
C VAL A 87 -23.79 4.67 -2.79
N GLU A 88 -23.14 5.77 -2.42
CA GLU A 88 -23.30 7.07 -3.10
C GLU A 88 -22.90 7.00 -4.58
N ARG A 89 -21.76 6.40 -4.88
CA ARG A 89 -21.28 6.23 -6.27
C ARG A 89 -22.21 5.34 -7.09
N ALA A 90 -22.73 4.26 -6.49
CA ALA A 90 -23.69 3.38 -7.15
C ALA A 90 -25.00 4.12 -7.48
N ALA A 91 -25.48 4.98 -6.57
CA ALA A 91 -26.65 5.81 -6.81
C ALA A 91 -26.41 6.88 -7.88
N ALA A 92 -25.22 7.47 -7.96
CA ALA A 92 -24.88 8.46 -8.99
C ALA A 92 -24.65 7.86 -10.39
N ALA A 93 -24.34 6.56 -10.47
CA ALA A 93 -24.13 5.83 -11.72
C ALA A 93 -25.41 5.15 -12.27
N ALA A 94 -26.51 5.21 -11.53
CA ALA A 94 -27.83 4.67 -11.91
C ALA A 94 -28.72 5.75 -12.53
#